data_AF-A0A6S7B4Z0-F1
#
_entry.id   AF-A0A6S7B4Z0-F1
#
_cell.length_a   1.000
_cell.length_b   1.000
_cell.length_c   1.000
_cell.angle_alpha   90.00
_cell.angle_beta   90.00
_cell.angle_gamma   90.00
#
_symmetry.space_group_name_H-M   'P 1'
#
loop_
_entity.id
_entity.type
_entity.pdbx_description
1 polymer ?
#
loop_
_entity_poly.entity_id
_entity_poly.type
_entity_poly.pdbx_seq_one_letter_code
_entity_poly.pdbx_strand_id
1 'polypeptide(L)' 'MAFEHRGFQVTADAVADEHGVQWVCHARIERIDGDAKKGAPPGIELSIPRAKIDPLMAVSALEHKARAAIDDWHETEQA' A
#
# COMPACT_ATOMS: atom_id res chain seq x y z
N MET A 1 8.94 3.59 -2.35
CA MET A 1 9.53 2.35 -1.79
C MET A 1 8.78 1.17 -2.36
N ALA A 2 9.44 0.03 -2.57
CA ALA A 2 8.76 -1.18 -3.03
C ALA A 2 9.22 -2.38 -2.21
N PHE A 3 8.29 -3.30 -1.93
CA PHE A 3 8.58 -4.55 -1.23
C PHE A 3 7.69 -5.68 -1.76
N GLU A 4 8.13 -6.92 -1.55
CA GLU A 4 7.39 -8.11 -1.93
C GLU A 4 6.77 -8.77 -0.69
N HIS A 5 5.54 -9.29 -0.82
CA HIS A 5 4.83 -10.00 0.24
C HIS A 5 3.83 -10.99 -0.36
N ARG A 6 3.90 -12.27 0.06
CA ARG A 6 2.98 -13.36 -0.38
C ARG A 6 2.73 -13.47 -1.89
N GLY A 7 3.72 -13.21 -2.74
CA GLY A 7 3.54 -13.27 -4.21
C GLY A 7 2.94 -12.00 -4.82
N PHE A 8 2.94 -10.89 -4.07
CA PHE A 8 2.58 -9.56 -4.54
C PHE A 8 3.75 -8.60 -4.36
N GLN A 9 3.92 -7.70 -5.32
CA GLN A 9 4.78 -6.53 -5.20
C GLN A 9 3.91 -5.35 -4.77
N VAL A 10 4.33 -4.71 -3.69
CA VAL A 10 3.73 -3.48 -3.19
C VAL A 10 4.66 -2.33 -3.52
N THR A 11 4.16 -1.36 -4.27
CA THR A 11 4.84 -0.10 -4.52
C THR A 11 4.14 0.99 -3.71
N ALA A 12 4.83 1.50 -2.69
CA ALA A 12 4.35 2.53 -1.79
C ALA A 12 5.04 3.86 -2.08
N ASP A 13 4.25 4.91 -2.28
CA ASP A 13 4.72 6.28 -2.42
C ASP A 13 3.99 7.22 -1.45
N ALA A 14 4.64 8.34 -1.14
CA ALA A 14 4.08 9.40 -0.33
C ALA A 14 4.52 10.73 -0.91
N VAL A 15 3.55 11.54 -1.31
CA VAL A 15 3.76 12.88 -1.87
C VAL A 15 3.04 13.91 -1.03
N ALA A 16 3.50 15.16 -1.05
CA ALA A 16 2.75 16.25 -0.44
C ALA A 16 1.51 16.55 -1.28
N ASP A 17 0.39 16.87 -0.63
CA ASP A 17 -0.79 17.40 -1.32
C ASP A 17 -0.51 18.80 -1.90
N GLU A 18 -1.42 19.32 -2.74
CA GLU A 18 -1.27 20.64 -3.38
C GLU A 18 -1.07 21.78 -2.36
N HIS A 19 -1.59 21.66 -1.14
CA HIS A 19 -1.45 22.67 -0.10
C HIS A 19 -0.24 22.44 0.82
N GLY A 20 0.48 21.32 0.65
CA GLY A 20 1.63 20.96 1.48
C GLY A 20 1.29 20.73 2.96
N VAL A 21 0.05 20.36 3.28
CA VAL A 21 -0.46 20.12 4.64
C VAL A 21 -0.63 18.62 4.95
N GLN A 22 -0.76 17.80 3.91
CA GLN A 22 -0.99 16.37 4.00
C GLN A 22 0.03 15.59 3.18
N TRP A 23 0.36 14.39 3.67
CA TRP A 23 0.95 13.33 2.89
C TRP A 23 -0.18 12.56 2.23
N VAL A 24 -0.15 12.50 0.91
CA VAL A 24 -0.97 11.62 0.08
C VAL A 24 -0.13 10.39 -0.19
N CYS A 25 -0.48 9.27 0.44
CA CYS A 25 0.27 8.03 0.35
C CYS A 25 -0.52 6.99 -0.46
N HIS A 26 0.09 6.46 -1.51
CA HIS A 26 -0.51 5.43 -2.36
C HIS A 26 0.29 4.14 -2.28
N ALA A 27 -0.39 3.01 -2.06
CA ALA A 27 0.17 1.68 -2.20
C ALA A 27 -0.52 0.98 -3.38
N ARG A 28 0.26 0.72 -4.41
CA ARG A 28 -0.14 -0.14 -5.53
C ARG A 28 0.28 -1.57 -5.23
N ILE A 29 -0.66 -2.50 -5.31
CA ILE A 29 -0.41 -3.93 -5.08
C ILE A 29 -0.59 -4.66 -6.40
N GLU A 30 0.44 -5.38 -6.84
CA GLU A 30 0.47 -6.09 -8.12
C GLU A 30 0.95 -7.52 -7.91
N ARG A 31 0.36 -8.50 -8.60
CA ARG A 31 0.85 -9.87 -8.56
C ARG A 31 2.17 -9.98 -9.31
N ILE A 32 3.16 -10.65 -8.70
CA ILE A 32 4.47 -10.88 -9.33
C ILE A 32 4.51 -12.18 -10.15
N ASP A 33 3.56 -13.08 -9.96
CA ASP A 33 3.47 -14.35 -10.69
C ASP A 33 2.92 -14.23 -12.13
N GLY A 34 2.60 -13.01 -12.56
CA GLY A 34 2.20 -12.70 -13.94
C GLY A 34 0.79 -13.14 -14.34
N ASP A 35 0.00 -13.70 -13.41
CA ASP A 35 -1.34 -14.17 -13.70
C ASP A 35 -2.37 -13.07 -13.38
N ALA A 36 -2.66 -12.23 -14.36
CA ALA A 36 -3.63 -11.14 -14.17
C ALA A 36 -5.08 -11.62 -13.88
N LYS A 37 -5.37 -12.93 -14.00
CA LYS A 37 -6.74 -13.47 -13.86
C LYS A 37 -7.15 -13.80 -12.43
N LYS A 38 -6.21 -14.05 -11.51
CA LYS A 38 -6.59 -14.28 -10.09
C LYS A 38 -6.84 -13.00 -9.29
N GLY A 39 -6.85 -11.84 -9.96
CA GLY A 39 -7.07 -10.55 -9.29
C GLY A 39 -5.92 -10.17 -8.36
N ALA A 40 -6.06 -9.00 -7.75
CA ALA A 40 -5.17 -8.49 -6.71
C ALA A 40 -6.01 -7.67 -5.72
N PRO A 41 -5.61 -7.56 -4.45
CA PRO A 41 -6.27 -6.65 -3.53
C PRO A 41 -6.20 -5.21 -4.06
N PRO A 42 -7.22 -4.38 -3.77
CA PRO A 42 -7.24 -3.00 -4.23
C PRO A 42 -6.05 -2.22 -3.65
N GLY A 43 -5.54 -1.28 -4.44
CA GLY A 43 -4.54 -0.33 -3.95
C GLY A 43 -5.07 0.47 -2.77
N ILE A 44 -4.18 0.83 -1.84
CA ILE A 44 -4.54 1.54 -0.62
C ILE A 44 -4.12 3.00 -0.77
N GLU A 45 -5.04 3.90 -0.47
CA GLU A 45 -4.79 5.34 -0.43
C GLU A 45 -4.98 5.85 1.01
N LEU A 46 -4.05 6.68 1.48
CA LEU A 46 -4.12 7.31 2.79
C LEU A 46 -3.73 8.78 2.68
N SER A 47 -4.53 9.64 3.31
CA SER A 47 -4.17 11.03 3.53
C SER A 47 -3.82 11.24 5.00
N ILE A 48 -2.57 11.61 5.28
CA ILE A 48 -2.07 11.78 6.65
C ILE A 48 -1.56 13.22 6.84
N PRO A 49 -2.04 13.97 7.84
CA PRO A 49 -1.53 15.32 8.11
C PRO A 49 -0.01 15.31 8.38
N ARG A 50 0.74 16.15 7.67
CA ARG A 50 2.20 16.26 7.83
C ARG A 50 2.63 16.73 9.22
N ALA A 51 1.75 17.48 9.90
CA ALA A 51 1.96 17.91 11.27
C ALA A 51 2.03 16.75 12.28
N LYS A 52 1.53 15.56 11.91
CA LYS A 52 1.47 14.39 12.80
C LYS A 52 2.60 13.38 12.58
N ILE A 53 3.20 13.35 11.39
CA ILE A 53 4.11 12.28 10.98
C ILE A 53 5.05 12.73 9.86
N ASP A 54 6.29 12.24 9.90
CA ASP A 54 7.25 12.40 8.81
C ASP A 54 6.95 11.44 7.64
N PRO A 55 7.52 11.66 6.44
CA PRO A 55 7.18 10.88 5.26
C PRO A 55 7.61 9.41 5.34
N LEU A 56 8.70 9.10 6.05
CA LEU A 56 9.15 7.72 6.19
C LEU A 56 8.18 6.93 7.06
N MET A 57 7.73 7.52 8.15
CA MET A 57 6.70 6.94 8.99
C MET A 57 5.34 6.84 8.27
N ALA A 58 5.00 7.80 7.40
CA ALA A 58 3.80 7.73 6.56
C ALA A 58 3.84 6.56 5.56
N VAL A 59 5.00 6.34 4.91
CA VAL A 59 5.21 5.17 4.04
C VAL A 59 5.15 3.89 4.85
N SER A 60 5.83 3.81 6.00
CA SER A 60 5.81 2.62 6.85
C SER A 60 4.39 2.24 7.31
N ALA A 61 3.57 3.21 7.71
CA ALA A 61 2.16 2.97 8.04
C ALA A 61 1.36 2.40 6.85
N LEU A 62 1.63 2.91 5.64
CA LEU A 62 1.01 2.43 4.41
C LEU A 62 1.48 0.99 4.08
N GLU A 63 2.76 0.66 4.25
CA GLU A 63 3.28 -0.70 4.04
C GLU A 63 2.63 -1.71 4.99
N HIS A 64 2.44 -1.35 6.27
CA HIS A 64 1.73 -2.18 7.23
C HIS A 64 0.28 -2.44 6.82
N LYS A 65 -0.43 -1.42 6.33
CA LYS A 65 -1.79 -1.61 5.80
C LYS A 65 -1.83 -2.48 4.56
N ALA A 66 -0.87 -2.31 3.65
CA ALA A 66 -0.78 -3.12 2.43
C ALA A 66 -0.54 -4.60 2.75
N ARG A 67 0.33 -4.89 3.71
CA ARG A 67 0.53 -6.27 4.20
C ARG A 67 -0.76 -6.86 4.76
N ALA A 68 -1.44 -6.13 5.63
CA ALA A 68 -2.69 -6.58 6.22
C ALA A 68 -3.77 -6.85 5.16
N ALA A 69 -3.88 -5.99 4.13
CA ALA A 69 -4.82 -6.19 3.03
C ALA A 69 -4.48 -7.41 2.16
N ILE A 70 -3.19 -7.67 1.91
CA ILE A 70 -2.75 -8.88 1.21
C ILE A 70 -3.03 -10.13 2.05
N ASP A 71 -2.77 -10.07 3.35
CA ASP A 71 -3.01 -11.19 4.26
C ASP A 71 -4.51 -11.53 4.31
N ASP A 72 -5.38 -10.54 4.50
CA ASP A 72 -6.85 -10.67 4.52
C ASP A 72 -7.40 -11.22 3.19
N TRP A 73 -6.93 -10.70 2.06
CA TRP A 73 -7.30 -11.17 0.74
C TRP A 73 -6.89 -12.63 0.52
N HIS A 74 -5.66 -12.98 0.90
CA HIS A 74 -5.12 -14.33 0.77
C HIS A 74 -5.78 -15.33 1.73
N GLU A 75 -6.32 -14.88 2.86
CA GLU A 75 -7.16 -15.70 3.75
C GLU A 75 -8.56 -15.90 3.16
N THR A 76 -9.14 -14.86 2.55
CA THR A 76 -10.47 -14.91 1.93
C THR A 76 -10.50 -15.77 0.65
N GLU A 77 -9.47 -15.69 -0.20
CA GLU A 77 -9.38 -16.48 -1.44
C GLU A 77 -9.08 -17.98 -1.19
N GLN A 78 -8.67 -18.35 0.02
CA GLN A 78 -8.45 -19.74 0.41
C GLN A 78 -9.60 -20.35 1.22
N ALA A 79 -10.68 -19.60 1.45
CA ALA A 79 -11.89 -20.05 2.15
C ALA A 79 -12.96 -20.55 1.16
#